data_AF-R7THN3-F1
#
_entry.id   AF-R7THN3-F1
#
_cell.length_a   1.000
_cell.length_b   1.000
_cell.length_c   1.000
_cell.angle_alpha   90.00
_cell.angle_beta   90.00
_cell.angle_gamma   90.00
#
_symmetry.space_group_name_H-M   'P 1'
#
loop_
_entity.id
_entity.type
_entity.pdbx_description
1 polymer ?
#
loop_
_entity_poly.entity_id
_entity_poly.type
_entity_poly.pdbx_seq_one_letter_code
_entity_poly.pdbx_strand_id
1 'polypeptide(L)' 'DRISRAFEQGEVSIDVLLDFQKTFDTVQHKIILSKLLRYKIRGTFHRWFTNYLLGRQQRVIFI' A
#
# COMPACT_ATOMS: atom_id res chain seq x y z
N ASP A 1 8.42 -2.63 -23.74
CA ASP A 1 8.56 -2.40 -25.19
C ASP A 1 8.90 -0.96 -25.60
N ARG A 2 8.36 0.09 -24.96
CA ARG A 2 8.81 1.49 -25.24
C ARG A 2 10.11 1.88 -24.54
N ILE A 3 10.31 1.44 -23.29
CA ILE A 3 11.51 1.73 -22.50
C ILE A 3 12.75 1.10 -23.14
N SER A 4 12.63 -0.16 -23.58
CA SER A 4 13.71 -0.88 -24.27
C SER A 4 14.12 -0.20 -25.58
N ARG A 5 13.16 0.28 -26.37
CA ARG A 5 13.43 1.00 -27.62
C ARG A 5 14.08 2.37 -27.39
N ALA A 6 13.62 3.13 -26.40
CA ALA A 6 14.25 4.40 -26.02
C ALA A 6 15.71 4.19 -25.57
N PHE A 7 15.98 3.11 -24.82
CA PHE A 7 17.34 2.72 -24.43
C PHE A 7 18.21 2.35 -25.63
N GLU A 8 17.68 1.55 -26.57
CA GLU A 8 18.37 1.17 -27.82
C GLU A 8 18.65 2.38 -28.74
N GLN A 9 17.79 3.41 -28.70
CA GLN A 9 17.90 4.62 -29.51
C GLN A 9 18.74 5.73 -28.85
N GLY A 10 19.33 5.46 -27.67
CA GLY A 10 20.11 6.46 -26.92
C GLY A 10 19.27 7.61 -26.36
N GLU A 11 17.95 7.44 -26.27
CA GLU A 11 17.05 8.43 -25.69
C GLU A 11 17.17 8.45 -24.16
N VAL A 12 17.09 9.64 -23.58
CA VAL A 12 17.12 9.81 -22.13
C VAL A 12 15.81 9.29 -21.53
N SER A 13 15.90 8.19 -20.77
CA SER A 13 14.79 7.65 -20.00
C SER A 13 14.94 8.05 -18.53
N ILE A 14 13.87 8.59 -17.94
CA ILE A 14 13.80 8.91 -16.51
C ILE A 14 12.86 7.90 -15.87
N ASP A 15 13.37 7.16 -14.90
CA ASP A 15 12.57 6.26 -14.07
C ASP A 15 12.34 6.88 -12.69
N VAL A 16 11.10 6.78 -12.19
CA VAL A 16 10.70 7.35 -10.90
C VAL A 16 10.28 6.21 -10.00
N LEU A 17 11.22 5.75 -9.17
CA LEU A 17 11.00 4.73 -8.17
C LEU A 17 10.54 5.39 -6.87
N LEU A 18 9.25 5.27 -6.56
CA LEU A 18 8.67 5.77 -5.32
C LEU A 18 8.73 4.67 -4.25
N ASP A 19 9.68 4.77 -3.33
CA ASP A 19 9.65 3.99 -2.10
C ASP A 19 8.81 4.71 -1.05
N PHE A 20 7.58 4.22 -0.84
CA PHE A 20 6.75 4.73 0.23
C PHE A 20 7.11 4.03 1.55
N GLN A 21 8.14 4.55 2.20
CA GLN A 21 8.51 4.13 3.53
C GLN A 21 7.30 4.28 4.47
N LYS A 22 6.86 3.16 5.05
CA LYS A 22 5.73 3.08 5.99
C LYS A 22 4.37 3.49 5.42
N THR A 23 4.05 3.02 4.23
CA THR A 23 2.71 3.16 3.60
C THR A 23 1.57 2.77 4.53
N PHE A 24 1.76 1.78 5.40
CA PHE A 24 0.73 1.38 6.36
C PHE A 24 0.59 2.33 7.55
N ASP A 25 1.64 3.05 7.96
CA ASP A 25 1.59 4.02 9.06
C ASP A 25 1.10 5.40 8.59
N THR A 26 1.34 5.74 7.32
CA THR A 26 1.02 7.05 6.73
C THR A 26 -0.37 7.11 6.10
N VAL A 27 -0.91 5.98 5.63
CA VAL A 27 -2.26 5.95 5.06
C VAL A 27 -3.29 5.97 6.18
N GLN A 28 -4.13 7.01 6.19
CA GLN A 28 -5.27 7.10 7.12
C GLN A 28 -6.15 5.86 6.98
N HIS A 29 -6.20 5.02 8.03
CA HIS A 29 -6.93 3.75 8.01
C HIS A 29 -8.41 3.90 7.64
N LYS A 30 -9.03 5.06 7.94
CA LYS A 30 -10.41 5.39 7.54
C LYS A 30 -10.61 5.35 6.02
N ILE A 31 -9.61 5.78 5.23
CA ILE A 31 -9.68 5.77 3.76
C ILE A 31 -9.68 4.32 3.25
N ILE A 32 -8.85 3.46 3.83
CA ILE A 32 -8.79 2.03 3.48
C ILE A 32 -10.12 1.36 3.81
N LEU A 33 -10.63 1.54 5.03
CA LEU A 33 -11.90 0.95 5.48
C LEU A 33 -13.09 1.42 4.64
N SER A 34 -13.10 2.68 4.22
CA SER A 34 -14.13 3.23 3.31
C SER A 34 -14.05 2.60 1.92
N LYS A 35 -12.85 2.39 1.38
CA LYS A 35 -12.67 1.70 0.09
C LYS A 35 -13.16 0.25 0.14
N LEU A 36 -12.90 -0.46 1.23
CA LEU A 36 -13.39 -1.84 1.42
C LEU A 36 -14.92 -1.91 1.37
N LEU A 37 -15.63 -0.99 2.04
CA LEU A 37 -17.09 -0.88 1.96
C LEU A 37 -17.59 -0.60 0.54
N ARG A 38 -16.89 0.29 -0.19
CA ARG A 38 -17.17 0.62 -1.60
C ARG A 38 -17.02 -0.61 -2.50
N TYR A 39 -16.03 -1.47 -2.23
CA TYR A 39 -15.85 -2.75 -2.92
C TYR A 39 -16.74 -3.89 -2.41
N LYS A 40 -17.77 -3.56 -1.61
CA LYS A 40 -18.73 -4.52 -1.04
C LYS A 40 -18.15 -5.52 -0.04
N ILE A 41 -16.94 -5.28 0.46
CA ILE A 41 -16.38 -6.04 1.59
C ILE A 41 -17.03 -5.49 2.86
N ARG A 42 -17.94 -6.28 3.46
CA ARG A 42 -18.82 -5.90 4.57
C ARG A 42 -18.83 -6.97 5.67
N GLY A 43 -19.49 -6.67 6.79
CA GLY A 43 -19.71 -7.63 7.88
C GLY A 43 -18.40 -8.10 8.52
N THR A 44 -18.25 -9.42 8.68
CA THR A 44 -17.11 -10.04 9.36
C THR A 44 -15.76 -9.65 8.77
N PHE A 45 -15.65 -9.60 7.43
CA PHE A 45 -14.40 -9.21 6.79
C PHE A 45 -14.03 -7.76 7.07
N HIS A 46 -15.00 -6.85 6.95
CA HIS A 46 -14.77 -5.43 7.26
C HIS A 46 -14.38 -5.21 8.72
N ARG A 47 -15.02 -5.93 9.65
CA ARG A 47 -14.66 -5.92 11.08
C ARG A 47 -13.26 -6.46 11.32
N TRP A 48 -12.86 -7.54 10.64
CA TRP A 48 -11.51 -8.08 10.71
C TRP A 48 -10.47 -7.05 10.26
N PHE A 49 -10.68 -6.39 9.11
CA PHE A 49 -9.78 -5.33 8.64
C PHE A 49 -9.74 -4.14 9.58
N THR A 50 -10.87 -3.77 10.18
CA THR A 50 -10.95 -2.68 11.17
C THR A 50 -10.09 -3.00 12.38
N ASN A 51 -10.21 -4.20 12.94
CA ASN A 51 -9.40 -4.64 14.09
C ASN A 51 -7.93 -4.84 13.74
N TYR A 52 -7.63 -5.24 12.50
CA TYR A 52 -6.26 -5.40 12.02
C TYR A 52 -5.57 -4.06 11.79
N LEU A 53 -6.27 -3.03 11.33
CA LEU A 53 -5.67 -1.73 11.02
C LEU A 53 -5.70 -0.76 12.21
N LEU A 54 -6.65 -0.89 13.14
CA LEU A 54 -6.76 -0.02 14.30
C LEU A 54 -6.21 -0.71 15.56
N GLY A 55 -5.54 0.05 16.42
CA GLY A 55 -5.18 -0.41 17.76
C GLY A 55 -4.09 -1.47 17.82
N ARG A 56 -3.27 -1.63 16.77
CA ARG A 56 -2.12 -2.53 16.84
C ARG A 56 -1.09 -2.03 17.83
N GLN A 57 -0.65 -2.95 18.69
CA GLN A 57 0.60 -2.85 19.41
C GLN A 57 1.47 -4.02 18.98
N GLN A 58 2.67 -3.73 18.47
CA GLN A 58 3.64 -4.73 18.08
C GLN A 58 4.84 -4.63 19.02
N ARG A 59 5.24 -5.75 19.61
CA ARG A 59 6.46 -5.86 20.42
C ARG A 59 7.39 -6.88 19.78
N VAL A 60 8.63 -6.47 19.52
CA VAL A 60 9.71 -7.38 19.14
C VAL A 60 10.31 -7.93 20.42
N ILE A 61 10.39 -9.26 20.53
CA ILE A 61 11.07 -9.95 21.62
C ILE A 61 12.33 -10.57 21.00
N PHE A 62 13.49 -10.21 21.53
CA PHE A 62 14.72 -10.90 21.21
C PHE A 62 14.80 -12.13 22.14
N ILE A 63 14.94 -13.31 21.54
CA ILE A 63 15.18 -14.58 22.24
C ILE A 63 16.69 -14.83 22.22
#